data_AF-Q0YSE2-F1
#
_entry.id   AF-Q0YSE2-F1
#
_cell.length_a   1.000
_cell.length_b   1.000
_cell.length_c   1.000
_cell.angle_alpha   90.00
_cell.angle_beta   90.00
_cell.angle_gamma   90.00
#
_symmetry.space_group_name_H-M   'P 1'
#
loop_
_entity.id
_entity.type
_entity.pdbx_description
1 polymer ?
#
loop_
_entity_poly.entity_id
_entity_poly.type
_entity_poly.pdbx_seq_one_letter_code
_entity_poly.pdbx_strand_id
1 'polypeptide(L)'
;MCVNDINKNVCILENRVIQNPDNGKRVIMSSVLLLCSVILFLLSLLFDCVYLEGEKPLTPGWSLLMTGWLGIIYGYISWLANPIVFVGWIVLLKKDFELGLLFSICALLVMLSVLFYKSIITSEYPAYSRIIGYGVGYWLWVSSAGILAAASVCGLKKTIDESALNIDDKSCIRVVDGYHFDLFELLKKGYKIFSKNIYEYLVFSLIVFIVIASTVYLYYLNKSNELILILLVIVYMFVLSPLFAGYFVSAFSDISGKRFQWINFFKGFDFLIPLLLVNLLVMFVVFMFCVLFFMPVYFVGVFILDGLIGIKGGSVNTIIVLVFSFLCSLVIMTYLFSFPLMLNCRVCFWDALVISGRVYFKYYFPLIGFIILLVVINLIGLIFFGVGLLVTMPVTLNAFAVVYQSLIAVNKVPEESGEFGANL
;
A
#
# COMPACT_ATOMS: atom_id res chain seq x y z
N MET A 1 -15.16 -1.91 -38.04
CA MET A 1 -13.76 -1.50 -38.24
C MET A 1 -13.57 -0.15 -37.57
N CYS A 2 -12.79 -0.12 -36.49
CA CYS A 2 -12.00 1.02 -35.97
C CYS A 2 -11.45 0.57 -34.61
N VAL A 3 -10.60 -0.44 -34.70
CA VAL A 3 -9.55 -0.73 -33.74
C VAL A 3 -8.46 0.29 -34.07
N ASN A 4 -8.19 1.29 -33.21
CA ASN A 4 -6.82 1.78 -32.91
C ASN A 4 -6.67 3.10 -32.12
N ASP A 5 -7.64 4.01 -31.98
CA ASP A 5 -7.28 5.38 -31.53
C ASP A 5 -7.47 5.76 -30.05
N ILE A 6 -7.86 4.83 -29.16
CA ILE A 6 -7.88 5.12 -27.69
C ILE A 6 -6.50 4.84 -27.05
N ASN A 7 -5.56 4.23 -27.78
CA ASN A 7 -4.23 3.88 -27.27
C ASN A 7 -3.17 4.99 -27.41
N LYS A 8 -3.48 6.12 -28.05
CA LYS A 8 -2.46 7.14 -28.35
C LYS A 8 -2.37 8.24 -27.30
N ASN A 9 -3.46 8.86 -26.86
CA ASN A 9 -3.31 10.21 -26.30
C ASN A 9 -2.90 10.31 -24.83
N VAL A 10 -3.10 9.27 -24.01
CA VAL A 10 -2.57 9.24 -22.62
C VAL A 10 -1.18 8.60 -22.55
N CYS A 11 -0.86 7.70 -23.49
CA CYS A 11 0.45 7.06 -23.60
C CYS A 11 1.48 7.96 -24.34
N ILE A 12 1.03 9.02 -25.04
CA ILE A 12 1.90 10.00 -25.71
C ILE A 12 2.71 10.84 -24.70
N LEU A 13 2.24 11.05 -23.47
CA LEU A 13 2.98 11.83 -22.47
C LEU A 13 4.14 11.05 -21.84
N GLU A 14 3.96 9.74 -21.62
CA GLU A 14 5.07 8.87 -21.23
C GLU A 14 6.05 8.64 -22.40
N ASN A 15 5.55 8.57 -23.64
CA ASN A 15 6.38 8.47 -24.85
C ASN A 15 7.13 9.76 -25.22
N ARG A 16 6.76 10.95 -24.69
CA ARG A 16 7.55 12.18 -24.91
C ARG A 16 8.75 12.31 -23.97
N VAL A 17 8.67 11.79 -22.75
CA VAL A 17 9.82 11.69 -21.84
C VAL A 17 10.85 10.68 -22.37
N ILE A 18 10.39 9.70 -23.15
CA ILE A 18 11.20 8.66 -23.81
C ILE A 18 11.49 9.04 -25.27
N GLN A 19 11.69 10.33 -25.59
CA GLN A 19 12.26 10.68 -26.91
C GLN A 19 13.74 10.33 -27.04
N ASN A 20 14.38 9.94 -25.94
CA ASN A 20 15.70 9.35 -25.94
C ASN A 20 15.63 7.93 -25.32
N PRO A 21 15.87 6.84 -26.08
CA PRO A 21 15.77 5.47 -25.58
C PRO A 21 16.69 5.18 -24.38
N ASP A 22 17.77 5.95 -24.23
CA ASP A 22 18.67 5.85 -23.08
C ASP A 22 18.07 6.45 -21.80
N ASN A 23 17.19 7.45 -21.90
CA ASN A 23 16.49 8.01 -20.74
C ASN A 23 15.42 7.04 -20.22
N GLY A 24 14.67 6.41 -21.11
CA GLY A 24 13.69 5.38 -20.71
C GLY A 24 14.35 4.21 -19.98
N LYS A 25 15.49 3.72 -20.49
CA LYS A 25 16.27 2.66 -19.84
C LYS A 25 16.77 3.06 -18.45
N ARG A 26 17.22 4.30 -18.26
CA ARG A 26 17.69 4.80 -16.95
C ARG A 26 16.56 4.93 -15.93
N VAL A 27 15.40 5.44 -16.34
CA VAL A 27 14.23 5.54 -15.46
C VAL A 27 13.76 4.15 -15.04
N ILE A 28 13.68 3.20 -15.99
CA ILE A 28 13.35 1.81 -15.70
C ILE A 28 14.38 1.20 -14.73
N MET A 29 15.67 1.41 -14.99
CA MET A 29 16.74 0.93 -14.11
C MET A 29 16.65 1.53 -12.71
N SER A 30 16.37 2.83 -12.58
CA SER A 30 16.13 3.49 -11.29
C SER A 30 14.94 2.86 -10.54
N SER A 31 13.85 2.54 -11.23
CA SER A 31 12.69 1.88 -10.61
C SER A 31 13.00 0.45 -10.18
N VAL A 32 13.79 -0.29 -10.97
CA VAL A 32 14.27 -1.63 -10.59
C VAL A 32 15.15 -1.56 -9.34
N LEU A 33 16.10 -0.62 -9.30
CA LEU A 33 16.97 -0.42 -8.13
C LEU A 33 16.18 0.01 -6.89
N LEU A 34 15.17 0.87 -7.05
CA LEU A 34 14.26 1.22 -5.96
C LEU A 34 13.54 -0.02 -5.41
N LEU A 35 13.01 -0.88 -6.28
CA LEU A 35 12.37 -2.13 -5.87
C LEU A 35 13.37 -3.05 -5.13
N CYS A 36 14.61 -3.16 -5.63
CA CYS A 36 15.67 -3.89 -4.95
C CYS A 36 15.98 -3.32 -3.56
N SER A 37 16.01 -1.99 -3.41
CA SER A 37 16.19 -1.32 -2.11
C SER A 37 15.09 -1.74 -1.12
N VAL A 38 13.82 -1.67 -1.54
CA VAL A 38 12.67 -2.10 -0.71
C VAL A 38 12.79 -3.57 -0.32
N ILE A 39 13.13 -4.45 -1.26
CA ILE A 39 13.27 -5.88 -1.00
C ILE A 39 14.41 -6.15 0.01
N LEU A 40 15.57 -5.50 -0.15
CA LEU A 40 16.69 -5.65 0.78
C LEU A 40 16.33 -5.19 2.19
N PHE A 41 15.59 -4.08 2.30
CA PHE A 41 15.08 -3.63 3.60
C PHE A 41 14.15 -4.68 4.22
N LEU A 42 13.19 -5.21 3.47
CA LEU A 42 12.27 -6.25 3.97
C LEU A 42 13.02 -7.53 4.38
N LEU A 43 14.03 -7.95 3.61
CA LEU A 43 14.86 -9.10 3.94
C LEU A 43 15.67 -8.87 5.21
N SER A 44 16.14 -7.64 5.45
CA SER A 44 16.88 -7.31 6.69
C SER A 44 16.09 -7.63 7.96
N LEU A 45 14.76 -7.54 7.90
CA LEU A 45 13.88 -7.82 9.04
C LEU A 45 13.85 -9.30 9.45
N LEU A 46 14.22 -10.21 8.54
CA LEU A 46 14.19 -11.65 8.76
C LEU A 46 15.43 -12.21 9.45
N PHE A 47 16.52 -11.43 9.47
CA PHE A 47 17.82 -11.86 9.97
C PHE A 47 18.26 -11.05 11.18
N ASP A 48 19.15 -11.62 11.98
CA ASP A 48 19.78 -10.92 13.09
C ASP A 48 20.62 -9.74 12.58
N CYS A 49 20.47 -8.59 13.25
CA CYS A 49 21.25 -7.40 12.94
C CYS A 49 22.49 -7.28 13.82
N VAL A 50 22.40 -7.57 15.11
CA VAL A 50 23.48 -7.32 16.06
C VAL A 50 23.68 -8.52 16.99
N TYR A 51 24.93 -8.91 17.22
CA TYR A 51 25.27 -9.94 18.20
C TYR A 51 25.76 -9.26 19.48
N LEU A 52 25.23 -9.70 20.62
CA LEU A 52 25.48 -9.12 21.94
C LEU A 52 26.21 -10.10 22.85
N GLU A 53 26.99 -9.57 23.78
CA GLU A 53 27.71 -10.35 24.81
C GLU A 53 26.73 -10.87 25.89
N GLY A 54 26.73 -12.18 26.16
CA GLY A 54 25.80 -12.89 27.08
C GLY A 54 24.83 -13.84 26.35
N GLU A 55 24.23 -14.82 27.06
CA GLU A 55 23.24 -15.72 26.45
C GLU A 55 22.00 -14.94 25.95
N LYS A 56 21.60 -15.29 24.73
CA LYS A 56 20.82 -14.51 23.74
C LYS A 56 19.48 -13.97 24.26
N PRO A 57 19.10 -12.78 23.75
CA PRO A 57 18.09 -12.83 22.69
C PRO A 57 18.72 -12.60 21.30
N LEU A 58 18.21 -13.34 20.31
CA LEU A 58 18.37 -13.00 18.90
C LEU A 58 17.88 -11.55 18.71
N THR A 59 18.59 -10.73 17.95
CA THR A 59 18.15 -9.35 17.62
C THR A 59 17.72 -9.29 16.15
N PRO A 60 16.64 -9.99 15.77
CA PRO A 60 16.16 -9.97 14.40
C PRO A 60 15.75 -8.54 14.04
N GLY A 61 15.96 -8.15 12.78
CA GLY A 61 15.66 -6.79 12.33
C GLY A 61 14.20 -6.36 12.58
N TRP A 62 13.25 -7.30 12.52
CA TRP A 62 11.84 -7.00 12.85
C TRP A 62 11.65 -6.54 14.30
N SER A 63 12.38 -7.12 15.27
CA SER A 63 12.22 -6.75 16.67
C SER A 63 12.84 -5.38 16.94
N LEU A 64 14.02 -5.12 16.37
CA LEU A 64 14.70 -3.82 16.44
C LEU A 64 13.90 -2.71 15.74
N LEU A 65 13.18 -3.02 14.66
CA LEU A 65 12.30 -2.05 14.03
C LEU A 65 11.11 -1.68 14.94
N MET A 66 10.58 -2.64 15.71
CA MET A 66 9.45 -2.45 16.63
C MET A 66 9.84 -1.72 17.92
N THR A 67 10.99 -2.03 18.50
CA THR A 67 11.39 -1.54 19.84
C THR A 67 12.51 -0.51 19.81
N GLY A 68 13.27 -0.42 18.71
CA GLY A 68 14.48 0.40 18.62
C GLY A 68 14.22 1.91 18.74
N TRP A 69 12.99 2.38 18.55
CA TRP A 69 12.63 3.78 18.79
C TRP A 69 12.81 4.19 20.26
N LEU A 70 12.75 3.24 21.22
CA LEU A 70 13.07 3.49 22.62
C LEU A 70 14.52 3.94 22.80
N GLY A 71 15.43 3.47 21.94
CA GLY A 71 16.83 3.88 21.94
C GLY A 71 17.02 5.39 21.80
N ILE A 72 16.09 6.09 21.14
CA ILE A 72 16.14 7.54 20.95
C ILE A 72 16.12 8.27 22.30
N ILE A 73 15.37 7.76 23.28
CA ILE A 73 15.30 8.31 24.65
C ILE A 73 16.66 8.24 25.33
N TYR A 74 17.46 7.23 25.00
CA TYR A 74 18.81 6.99 25.53
C TYR A 74 19.92 7.53 24.61
N GLY A 75 19.58 8.34 23.60
CA GLY A 75 20.55 8.98 22.69
C GLY A 75 20.96 8.14 21.47
N TYR A 76 20.37 6.96 21.26
CA TYR A 76 20.59 6.16 20.06
C TYR A 76 19.66 6.63 18.92
N ILE A 77 20.22 7.30 17.92
CA ILE A 77 19.46 7.87 16.80
C ILE A 77 19.30 6.92 15.61
N SER A 78 19.94 5.74 15.64
CA SER A 78 20.01 4.82 14.51
C SER A 78 18.64 4.40 13.96
N TRP A 79 17.61 4.34 14.82
CA TRP A 79 16.25 4.01 14.40
C TRP A 79 15.65 5.05 13.42
N LEU A 80 16.09 6.32 13.48
CA LEU A 80 15.62 7.38 12.58
C LEU A 80 16.00 7.14 11.12
N ALA A 81 16.96 6.26 10.82
CA ALA A 81 17.26 5.88 9.44
C ALA A 81 16.04 5.26 8.72
N ASN A 82 15.12 4.61 9.46
CA ASN A 82 13.96 3.95 8.85
C ASN A 82 12.97 4.95 8.22
N PRO A 83 12.46 5.98 8.95
CA PRO A 83 11.69 7.05 8.32
C PRO A 83 12.45 7.77 7.19
N ILE A 84 13.76 7.98 7.32
CA ILE A 84 14.56 8.71 6.33
C ILE A 84 14.64 7.92 5.01
N VAL A 85 14.94 6.61 5.04
CA VAL A 85 14.92 5.74 3.84
C VAL A 85 13.55 5.74 3.19
N PHE A 86 12.50 5.67 4.01
CA PHE A 86 11.14 5.64 3.52
C PHE A 86 10.75 6.92 2.76
N VAL A 87 11.10 8.09 3.31
CA VAL A 87 10.91 9.35 2.60
C VAL A 87 11.72 9.34 1.30
N GLY A 88 12.93 8.79 1.31
CA GLY A 88 13.73 8.57 0.10
C GLY A 88 13.02 7.72 -0.96
N TRP A 89 12.36 6.62 -0.57
CA TRP A 89 11.55 5.81 -1.50
C TRP A 89 10.39 6.61 -2.10
N ILE A 90 9.64 7.34 -1.28
CA ILE A 90 8.51 8.17 -1.72
C ILE A 90 8.95 9.23 -2.74
N VAL A 91 10.04 9.93 -2.41
CA VAL A 91 10.59 10.99 -3.23
C VAL A 91 11.10 10.44 -4.56
N LEU A 92 11.69 9.24 -4.55
CA LEU A 92 12.13 8.59 -5.78
C LEU A 92 10.96 8.08 -6.65
N LEU A 93 9.86 7.63 -6.03
CA LEU A 93 8.60 7.32 -6.75
C LEU A 93 8.01 8.56 -7.43
N LYS A 94 8.23 9.75 -6.87
CA LYS A 94 7.91 11.05 -7.48
C LYS A 94 8.87 11.45 -8.60
N LYS A 95 9.91 10.65 -8.86
CA LYS A 95 11.01 10.96 -9.81
C LYS A 95 11.81 12.20 -9.41
N ASP A 96 11.79 12.57 -8.13
CA ASP A 96 12.65 13.63 -7.59
C ASP A 96 13.97 13.01 -7.13
N PHE A 97 14.90 12.88 -8.07
CA PHE A 97 16.15 12.15 -7.86
C PHE A 97 17.14 12.90 -6.95
N GLU A 98 17.06 14.23 -6.91
CA GLU A 98 17.94 15.07 -6.07
C GLU A 98 17.59 14.92 -4.59
N LEU A 99 16.31 15.12 -4.24
CA LEU A 99 15.85 14.87 -2.87
C LEU A 99 15.99 13.38 -2.53
N GLY A 100 15.74 12.48 -3.48
CA GLY A 100 15.93 11.04 -3.29
C GLY A 100 17.37 10.70 -2.90
N LEU A 101 18.35 11.34 -3.54
CA LEU A 101 19.76 11.19 -3.21
C LEU A 101 20.06 11.73 -1.80
N LEU A 102 19.58 12.93 -1.47
CA LEU A 102 19.77 13.53 -0.14
C LEU A 102 19.26 12.60 0.97
N PHE A 103 18.01 12.13 0.87
CA PHE A 103 17.44 11.23 1.89
C PHE A 103 18.19 9.90 1.96
N SER A 104 18.59 9.32 0.83
CA SER A 104 19.36 8.07 0.82
C SER A 104 20.72 8.21 1.50
N ILE A 105 21.43 9.32 1.29
CA ILE A 105 22.72 9.60 1.93
C ILE A 105 22.53 9.83 3.43
N CYS A 106 21.55 10.66 3.83
CA CYS A 106 21.23 10.88 5.23
C CYS A 106 20.92 9.57 5.97
N ALA A 107 20.10 8.71 5.35
CA ALA A 107 19.80 7.40 5.89
C ALA A 107 21.07 6.56 6.05
N LEU A 108 21.89 6.46 5.00
CA LEU A 108 23.11 5.66 5.01
C LEU A 108 24.08 6.10 6.11
N LEU A 109 24.23 7.42 6.33
CA LEU A 109 25.06 7.96 7.41
C LEU A 109 24.52 7.56 8.79
N VAL A 110 23.21 7.65 9.02
CA VAL A 110 22.59 7.22 10.29
C VAL A 110 22.73 5.72 10.49
N MET A 111 22.60 4.89 9.44
CA MET A 111 22.78 3.44 9.52
C MET A 111 24.23 3.05 9.85
N LEU A 112 25.19 3.70 9.20
CA LEU A 112 26.62 3.48 9.45
C LEU A 112 27.07 3.98 10.83
N SER A 113 26.34 4.94 11.42
CA SER A 113 26.65 5.44 12.77
C SER A 113 26.64 4.34 13.84
N VAL A 114 25.89 3.24 13.61
CA VAL A 114 25.82 2.07 14.49
C VAL A 114 27.18 1.38 14.67
N LEU A 115 28.10 1.51 13.70
CA LEU A 115 29.46 0.99 13.82
C LEU A 115 30.29 1.66 14.92
N PHE A 116 29.87 2.85 15.38
CA PHE A 116 30.52 3.56 16.48
C PHE A 116 29.92 3.20 17.85
N TYR A 117 28.81 2.45 17.90
CA TYR A 117 28.21 2.02 19.15
C TYR A 117 28.96 0.83 19.73
N LYS A 118 29.44 0.96 20.96
CA LYS A 118 30.14 -0.12 21.69
C LYS A 118 29.16 -1.01 22.45
N SER A 119 28.01 -0.47 22.82
CA SER A 119 26.96 -1.14 23.58
C SER A 119 25.60 -0.62 23.16
N ILE A 120 24.57 -1.42 23.39
CA ILE A 120 23.17 -1.03 23.19
C ILE A 120 22.35 -1.37 24.43
N ILE A 121 21.23 -0.67 24.60
CA ILE A 121 20.27 -0.96 25.66
C ILE A 121 19.55 -2.28 25.37
N THR A 122 19.44 -3.15 26.36
CA THR A 122 18.85 -4.49 26.22
C THR A 122 17.67 -4.77 27.15
N SER A 123 17.35 -3.85 28.07
CA SER A 123 16.17 -3.97 28.91
C SER A 123 15.46 -2.63 29.13
N GLU A 124 14.25 -2.70 29.68
CA GLU A 124 13.44 -1.54 30.09
C GLU A 124 14.07 -0.77 31.27
N TYR A 125 14.93 -1.44 32.03
CA TYR A 125 15.89 -0.80 32.94
C TYR A 125 17.19 -0.52 32.17
N PRO A 126 17.98 0.53 32.49
CA PRO A 126 19.25 0.81 31.82
C PRO A 126 20.31 -0.29 32.06
N ALA A 127 20.14 -1.42 31.37
CA ALA A 127 21.11 -2.48 31.19
C ALA A 127 21.67 -2.36 29.78
N TYR A 128 22.99 -2.43 29.68
CA TYR A 128 23.72 -2.28 28.44
C TYR A 128 24.44 -3.58 28.13
N SER A 129 24.28 -4.07 26.91
CA SER A 129 25.04 -5.21 26.42
C SER A 129 26.01 -4.75 25.35
N ARG A 130 27.23 -5.28 25.41
CA ARG A 130 28.29 -4.95 24.44
C ARG A 130 27.99 -5.58 23.09
N ILE A 131 28.25 -4.84 22.02
CA ILE A 131 28.17 -5.37 20.65
C ILE A 131 29.44 -6.18 20.37
N ILE A 132 29.26 -7.45 20.02
CA ILE A 132 30.36 -8.37 19.65
C ILE A 132 30.45 -8.61 18.14
N GLY A 133 29.40 -8.27 17.38
CA GLY A 133 29.41 -8.39 15.93
C GLY A 133 28.11 -7.92 15.27
N TYR A 134 28.13 -7.89 13.94
CA TYR A 134 26.99 -7.48 13.11
C TYR A 134 26.56 -8.64 12.22
N GLY A 135 25.27 -8.98 12.27
CA GLY A 135 24.68 -10.05 11.49
C GLY A 135 24.29 -9.62 10.07
N VAL A 136 23.77 -10.57 9.30
CA VAL A 136 23.37 -10.36 7.89
C VAL A 136 22.26 -9.31 7.78
N GLY A 137 21.35 -9.25 8.77
CA GLY A 137 20.25 -8.28 8.80
C GLY A 137 20.78 -6.84 8.76
N TYR A 138 21.83 -6.53 9.53
CA TYR A 138 22.42 -5.19 9.56
C TYR A 138 22.97 -4.78 8.19
N TRP A 139 23.71 -5.67 7.52
CA TRP A 139 24.29 -5.37 6.22
C TRP A 139 23.24 -5.26 5.12
N LEU A 140 22.16 -6.05 5.17
CA LEU A 140 21.03 -5.90 4.25
C LEU A 140 20.32 -4.55 4.44
N TRP A 141 20.17 -4.11 5.69
CA TRP A 141 19.58 -2.82 6.03
C TRP A 141 20.43 -1.65 5.50
N VAL A 142 21.74 -1.64 5.76
CA VAL A 142 22.68 -0.65 5.20
C VAL A 142 22.67 -0.68 3.66
N SER A 143 22.67 -1.88 3.08
CA SER A 143 22.66 -2.07 1.62
C SER A 143 21.38 -1.52 0.98
N SER A 144 20.23 -1.57 1.66
CA SER A 144 19.01 -0.98 1.13
C SER A 144 19.14 0.53 0.90
N ALA A 145 19.78 1.27 1.80
CA ALA A 145 20.02 2.70 1.65
C ALA A 145 21.07 2.97 0.57
N GLY A 146 22.11 2.12 0.48
CA GLY A 146 23.12 2.21 -0.58
C GLY A 146 22.54 2.00 -1.99
N ILE A 147 21.68 0.98 -2.15
CA ILE A 147 20.97 0.75 -3.42
C ILE A 147 19.99 1.88 -3.72
N LEU A 148 19.35 2.46 -2.72
CA LEU A 148 18.51 3.64 -2.91
C LEU A 148 19.32 4.83 -3.45
N ALA A 149 20.52 5.08 -2.90
CA ALA A 149 21.41 6.10 -3.40
C ALA A 149 21.83 5.84 -4.85
N ALA A 150 22.15 4.58 -5.19
CA ALA A 150 22.44 4.18 -6.57
C ALA A 150 21.25 4.39 -7.51
N ALA A 151 20.02 4.11 -7.05
CA ALA A 151 18.80 4.37 -7.79
C ALA A 151 18.65 5.87 -8.10
N SER A 152 18.83 6.72 -7.09
CA SER A 152 18.81 8.18 -7.23
C SER A 152 19.86 8.70 -8.21
N VAL A 153 21.10 8.22 -8.13
CA VAL A 153 22.18 8.59 -9.07
C VAL A 153 21.88 8.11 -10.50
N CYS A 154 21.28 6.93 -10.66
CA CYS A 154 20.91 6.41 -11.98
C CYS A 154 19.89 7.31 -12.69
N GLY A 155 18.96 7.88 -11.92
CA GLY A 155 17.95 8.83 -12.39
C GLY A 155 18.42 10.29 -12.53
N LEU A 156 19.57 10.65 -11.96
CA LEU A 156 20.12 12.02 -12.01
C LEU A 156 20.69 12.38 -13.41
N LYS A 157 19.88 13.06 -14.25
CA LYS A 157 20.36 14.03 -15.26
C LYS A 157 19.23 14.97 -15.71
N LYS A 158 19.53 16.28 -15.78
CA LYS A 158 18.70 17.42 -16.22
C LYS A 158 17.56 17.03 -17.16
N THR A 159 16.34 17.02 -16.64
CA THR A 159 15.13 17.27 -17.40
C THR A 159 15.31 18.64 -18.06
N ILE A 160 15.56 18.68 -19.37
CA ILE A 160 15.37 19.91 -20.14
C ILE A 160 13.85 20.13 -20.16
N ASP A 161 13.45 21.32 -19.71
CA ASP A 161 12.12 21.91 -19.74
C ASP A 161 10.97 21.18 -19.01
N GLU A 162 10.89 21.42 -17.69
CA GLU A 162 9.60 21.44 -16.98
C GLU A 162 8.66 22.57 -17.46
N SER A 163 9.15 23.52 -18.28
CA SER A 163 8.33 24.59 -18.86
C SER A 163 7.33 24.08 -19.93
N ALA A 164 7.52 22.86 -20.45
CA ALA A 164 6.59 22.22 -21.41
C ALA A 164 5.60 21.25 -20.76
N LEU A 165 5.70 21.01 -19.44
CA LEU A 165 4.83 20.09 -18.68
C LEU A 165 3.76 20.84 -17.87
N ASN A 166 3.53 22.12 -18.17
CA ASN A 166 2.49 22.93 -17.56
C ASN A 166 1.20 22.92 -18.41
N ILE A 167 0.82 21.73 -18.89
CA ILE A 167 -0.57 21.47 -19.23
C ILE A 167 -1.12 20.74 -18.02
N ASP A 168 -2.07 21.38 -17.34
CA ASP A 168 -2.90 20.81 -16.28
C ASP A 168 -3.55 19.48 -16.75
N ASP A 169 -2.79 18.39 -16.71
CA ASP A 169 -3.28 17.02 -16.93
C ASP A 169 -4.08 16.52 -15.70
N LYS A 170 -4.11 17.35 -14.64
CA LYS A 170 -5.08 17.30 -13.54
C LYS A 170 -6.51 17.63 -13.99
N SER A 171 -6.73 18.10 -15.21
CA SER A 171 -8.06 18.49 -15.73
C SER A 171 -8.97 17.33 -16.13
N CYS A 172 -8.44 16.11 -16.29
CA CYS A 172 -9.24 14.96 -16.72
C CYS A 172 -10.02 14.29 -15.58
N ILE A 173 -9.64 14.51 -14.32
CA ILE A 173 -10.23 13.85 -13.15
C ILE A 173 -10.87 14.89 -12.24
N ARG A 174 -12.20 14.90 -12.22
CA ARG A 174 -12.96 15.77 -11.32
C ARG A 174 -13.58 14.95 -10.20
N VAL A 175 -13.31 15.36 -8.96
CA VAL A 175 -14.08 14.88 -7.81
C VAL A 175 -15.44 15.55 -7.89
N VAL A 176 -16.50 14.77 -8.05
CA VAL A 176 -17.87 15.28 -8.13
C VAL A 176 -18.15 16.12 -6.88
N ASP A 177 -18.75 17.29 -7.06
CA ASP A 177 -19.16 18.18 -5.96
C ASP A 177 -20.63 17.91 -5.63
N GLY A 178 -21.00 17.93 -4.35
CA GLY A 178 -22.41 17.86 -3.93
C GLY A 178 -23.12 16.53 -4.17
N TYR A 179 -22.40 15.42 -4.41
CA TYR A 179 -23.02 14.10 -4.51
C TYR A 179 -23.82 13.75 -3.24
N HIS A 180 -25.11 13.46 -3.40
CA HIS A 180 -25.98 12.97 -2.33
C HIS A 180 -25.79 11.48 -2.13
N PHE A 181 -25.31 11.08 -0.94
CA PHE A 181 -25.09 9.68 -0.59
C PHE A 181 -26.41 9.01 -0.18
N ASP A 182 -27.01 8.27 -1.12
CA ASP A 182 -28.04 7.28 -0.80
C ASP A 182 -27.39 5.89 -0.68
N LEU A 183 -27.14 5.46 0.56
CA LEU A 183 -26.49 4.18 0.86
C LEU A 183 -27.28 2.98 0.30
N PHE A 184 -28.61 3.05 0.34
CA PHE A 184 -29.48 1.98 -0.14
C PHE A 184 -29.45 1.91 -1.67
N GLU A 185 -29.50 3.06 -2.35
CA GLU A 185 -29.38 3.11 -3.81
C GLU A 185 -28.03 2.58 -4.29
N LEU A 186 -26.93 2.96 -3.62
CA LEU A 186 -25.58 2.48 -3.91
C LEU A 186 -25.47 0.95 -3.78
N LEU A 187 -26.00 0.40 -2.69
CA LEU A 187 -26.04 -1.05 -2.47
C LEU A 187 -26.91 -1.76 -3.51
N LYS A 188 -28.09 -1.20 -3.84
CA LYS A 188 -29.00 -1.73 -4.85
C LYS A 188 -28.36 -1.76 -6.23
N LYS A 189 -27.60 -0.73 -6.61
CA LYS A 189 -26.83 -0.70 -7.86
C LYS A 189 -25.73 -1.77 -7.87
N GLY A 190 -24.98 -1.91 -6.76
CA GLY A 190 -23.98 -2.97 -6.61
C GLY A 190 -24.58 -4.37 -6.73
N TYR A 191 -25.72 -4.61 -6.07
CA TYR A 191 -26.47 -5.86 -6.19
C TYR A 191 -26.97 -6.11 -7.62
N LYS A 192 -27.45 -5.07 -8.32
CA LYS A 192 -27.91 -5.20 -9.72
C LYS A 192 -26.79 -5.68 -10.67
N ILE A 193 -25.56 -5.19 -10.47
CA ILE A 193 -24.39 -5.66 -11.23
C ILE A 193 -24.13 -7.13 -10.94
N PHE A 194 -24.12 -7.50 -9.66
CA PHE A 194 -23.96 -8.90 -9.23
C PHE A 194 -25.05 -9.82 -9.80
N SER A 195 -26.33 -9.44 -9.68
CA SER A 195 -27.47 -10.26 -10.08
C SER A 195 -27.53 -10.50 -11.58
N LYS A 196 -26.92 -9.62 -12.39
CA LYS A 196 -26.84 -9.77 -13.86
C LYS A 196 -25.97 -10.96 -14.26
N ASN A 197 -24.86 -11.20 -13.55
CA ASN A 197 -23.86 -12.23 -13.84
C ASN A 197 -23.62 -13.12 -12.61
N ILE A 198 -24.71 -13.59 -11.99
CA ILE A 198 -24.68 -14.19 -10.64
C ILE A 198 -23.78 -15.43 -10.59
N TYR A 199 -23.83 -16.28 -11.61
CA TYR A 199 -23.08 -17.53 -11.64
C TYR A 199 -21.58 -17.27 -11.71
N GLU A 200 -21.17 -16.29 -12.50
CA GLU A 200 -19.76 -15.96 -12.69
C GLU A 200 -19.17 -15.31 -11.43
N TYR A 201 -19.91 -14.41 -10.78
CA TYR A 201 -19.48 -13.87 -9.47
C TYR A 201 -19.42 -14.97 -8.40
N LEU A 202 -20.38 -15.91 -8.35
CA LEU A 202 -20.37 -17.00 -7.37
C LEU A 202 -19.20 -17.97 -7.56
N VAL A 203 -18.94 -18.38 -8.81
CA VAL A 203 -17.81 -19.27 -9.12
C VAL A 203 -16.48 -18.58 -8.81
N PHE A 204 -16.34 -17.30 -9.16
CA PHE A 204 -15.12 -16.56 -8.85
C PHE A 204 -14.94 -16.33 -7.34
N SER A 205 -16.01 -16.03 -6.61
CA SER A 205 -15.99 -16.01 -5.13
C SER A 205 -15.51 -17.33 -4.58
N LEU A 206 -16.03 -18.46 -5.05
CA LEU A 206 -15.61 -19.79 -4.59
C LEU A 206 -14.11 -20.03 -4.80
N ILE A 207 -13.56 -19.62 -5.95
CA ILE A 207 -12.11 -19.70 -6.21
C ILE A 207 -11.33 -18.87 -5.17
N VAL A 208 -11.76 -17.64 -4.90
CA VAL A 208 -11.12 -16.79 -3.88
C VAL A 208 -11.20 -17.42 -2.49
N PHE A 209 -12.35 -18.00 -2.12
CA PHE A 209 -12.49 -18.71 -0.84
C PHE A 209 -11.58 -19.94 -0.74
N ILE A 210 -11.40 -20.70 -1.82
CA ILE A 210 -10.46 -21.84 -1.84
C ILE A 210 -9.01 -21.35 -1.65
N VAL A 211 -8.62 -20.24 -2.28
CA VAL A 211 -7.30 -19.63 -2.09
C VAL A 211 -7.10 -19.19 -0.62
N ILE A 212 -8.12 -18.56 -0.02
CA ILE A 212 -8.08 -18.16 1.40
C ILE A 212 -7.98 -19.38 2.30
N ALA A 213 -8.86 -20.37 2.12
CA ALA A 213 -8.92 -21.58 2.95
C ALA A 213 -7.63 -22.42 2.85
N SER A 214 -7.08 -22.57 1.65
CA SER A 214 -5.81 -23.27 1.44
C SER A 214 -4.65 -22.56 2.12
N THR A 215 -4.61 -21.23 2.09
CA THR A 215 -3.59 -20.44 2.79
C THR A 215 -3.70 -20.60 4.30
N VAL A 216 -4.92 -20.52 4.86
CA VAL A 216 -5.16 -20.73 6.30
C VAL A 216 -4.77 -22.15 6.72
N TYR A 217 -5.07 -23.15 5.88
CA TYR A 217 -4.66 -24.53 6.12
C TYR A 217 -3.13 -24.69 6.14
N LEU A 218 -2.42 -24.13 5.15
CA LEU A 218 -0.96 -24.15 5.10
C LEU A 218 -0.32 -23.41 6.27
N TYR A 219 -0.90 -22.28 6.69
CA TYR A 219 -0.51 -21.56 7.91
C TYR A 219 -0.60 -22.47 9.14
N TYR A 220 -1.71 -23.18 9.30
CA TYR A 220 -1.92 -24.07 10.45
C TYR A 220 -0.91 -25.23 10.48
N LEU A 221 -0.62 -25.83 9.32
CA LEU A 221 0.38 -26.91 9.20
C LEU A 221 1.81 -26.46 9.53
N ASN A 222 2.14 -25.20 9.29
CA ASN A 222 3.49 -24.65 9.44
C ASN A 222 3.62 -23.66 10.59
N LYS A 223 2.69 -23.67 11.56
CA LYS A 223 2.66 -22.70 12.66
C LYS A 223 3.96 -22.64 13.49
N SER A 224 4.74 -23.72 13.50
CA SER A 224 6.03 -23.78 14.20
C SER A 224 7.22 -23.19 13.44
N ASN A 225 7.09 -22.92 12.13
CA ASN A 225 8.20 -22.46 11.29
C ASN A 225 7.97 -21.04 10.79
N GLU A 226 8.54 -20.06 11.50
CA GLU A 226 8.39 -18.62 11.22
C GLU A 226 8.73 -18.26 9.78
N LEU A 227 9.78 -18.85 9.19
CA LEU A 227 10.20 -18.56 7.82
C LEU A 227 9.14 -18.97 6.79
N ILE A 228 8.55 -20.15 6.96
CA ILE A 228 7.48 -20.63 6.06
C ILE A 228 6.26 -19.74 6.21
N LEU A 229 5.90 -19.33 7.42
CA LEU A 229 4.77 -18.42 7.65
C LEU A 229 4.96 -17.08 6.94
N ILE A 230 6.14 -16.50 7.02
CA ILE A 230 6.46 -15.24 6.32
C ILE A 230 6.35 -15.42 4.80
N LEU A 231 6.91 -16.51 4.26
CA LEU A 231 6.80 -16.80 2.82
C LEU A 231 5.34 -16.99 2.39
N LEU A 232 4.53 -17.67 3.18
CA LEU A 232 3.10 -17.85 2.93
C LEU A 232 2.36 -16.51 2.89
N VAL A 233 2.65 -15.60 3.83
CA VAL A 233 2.04 -14.25 3.84
C VAL A 233 2.41 -13.47 2.58
N ILE A 234 3.68 -13.53 2.17
CA ILE A 234 4.15 -12.87 0.94
C ILE A 234 3.40 -13.46 -0.26
N VAL A 235 3.44 -14.78 -0.48
CA VAL A 235 2.74 -15.42 -1.61
C VAL A 235 1.25 -15.06 -1.64
N TYR A 236 0.61 -15.06 -0.47
CA TYR A 236 -0.80 -14.70 -0.33
C TYR A 236 -1.11 -13.27 -0.79
N MET A 237 -0.24 -12.31 -0.47
CA MET A 237 -0.36 -10.92 -0.96
C MET A 237 -0.29 -10.82 -2.49
N PHE A 238 0.52 -11.65 -3.12
CA PHE A 238 0.70 -11.64 -4.58
C PHE A 238 -0.48 -12.29 -5.31
N VAL A 239 -1.23 -13.17 -4.65
CA VAL A 239 -2.36 -13.87 -5.26
C VAL A 239 -3.68 -13.14 -5.01
N LEU A 240 -3.96 -12.76 -3.77
CA LEU A 240 -5.27 -12.21 -3.44
C LEU A 240 -5.52 -10.82 -4.01
N SER A 241 -4.54 -9.93 -3.97
CA SER A 241 -4.77 -8.55 -4.39
C SER A 241 -5.19 -8.44 -5.85
N PRO A 242 -4.55 -9.15 -6.80
CA PRO A 242 -5.05 -9.28 -8.17
C PRO A 242 -6.45 -9.92 -8.28
N LEU A 243 -6.77 -10.90 -7.45
CA LEU A 243 -8.11 -11.52 -7.46
C LEU A 243 -9.20 -10.54 -7.00
N PHE A 244 -8.94 -9.76 -5.94
CA PHE A 244 -9.84 -8.69 -5.50
C PHE A 244 -9.99 -7.60 -6.57
N ALA A 245 -8.88 -7.23 -7.21
CA ALA A 245 -8.87 -6.33 -8.36
C ALA A 245 -9.76 -6.82 -9.52
N GLY A 246 -9.81 -8.14 -9.73
CA GLY A 246 -10.68 -8.79 -10.70
C GLY A 246 -12.16 -8.41 -10.59
N TYR A 247 -12.69 -8.30 -9.37
CA TYR A 247 -14.07 -7.87 -9.15
C TYR A 247 -14.31 -6.45 -9.66
N PHE A 248 -13.36 -5.54 -9.45
CA PHE A 248 -13.45 -4.17 -9.95
C PHE A 248 -13.39 -4.12 -11.47
N VAL A 249 -12.49 -4.87 -12.10
CA VAL A 249 -12.39 -4.92 -13.57
C VAL A 249 -13.70 -5.43 -14.18
N SER A 250 -14.27 -6.47 -13.57
CA SER A 250 -15.58 -7.00 -13.96
C SER A 250 -16.69 -5.96 -13.78
N ALA A 251 -16.78 -5.34 -12.61
CA ALA A 251 -17.79 -4.32 -12.30
C ALA A 251 -17.70 -3.13 -13.26
N PHE A 252 -16.50 -2.59 -13.50
CA PHE A 252 -16.31 -1.47 -14.41
C PHE A 252 -16.61 -1.83 -15.87
N SER A 253 -16.38 -3.08 -16.27
CA SER A 253 -16.78 -3.54 -17.60
C SER A 253 -18.30 -3.49 -17.77
N ASP A 254 -19.05 -3.96 -16.77
CA ASP A 254 -20.51 -3.90 -16.78
C ASP A 254 -21.04 -2.47 -16.72
N ILE A 255 -20.48 -1.63 -15.85
CA ILE A 255 -20.94 -0.24 -15.72
C ILE A 255 -20.63 0.57 -16.99
N SER A 256 -19.52 0.26 -17.68
CA SER A 256 -19.18 0.86 -18.97
C SER A 256 -20.05 0.34 -20.13
N GLY A 257 -21.03 -0.52 -19.87
CA GLY A 257 -21.89 -1.12 -20.90
C GLY A 257 -21.19 -2.14 -21.79
N LYS A 258 -19.99 -2.60 -21.44
CA LYS A 258 -19.30 -3.66 -22.19
C LYS A 258 -19.97 -5.00 -21.90
N ARG A 259 -19.88 -5.94 -22.86
CA ARG A 259 -20.33 -7.31 -22.61
C ARG A 259 -19.44 -7.95 -21.54
N PHE A 260 -20.08 -8.63 -20.60
CA PHE A 260 -19.40 -9.38 -19.56
C PHE A 260 -18.54 -10.48 -20.20
N GLN A 261 -17.32 -10.66 -19.66
CA GLN A 261 -16.42 -11.73 -20.06
C GLN A 261 -15.78 -12.34 -18.82
N TRP A 262 -15.82 -13.66 -18.69
CA TRP A 262 -15.23 -14.41 -17.57
C TRP A 262 -13.77 -14.03 -17.29
N ILE A 263 -12.98 -13.83 -18.35
CA ILE A 263 -11.56 -13.46 -18.25
C ILE A 263 -11.32 -12.14 -17.52
N ASN A 264 -12.32 -11.26 -17.42
CA ASN A 264 -12.19 -9.97 -16.74
C ASN A 264 -11.84 -10.12 -15.26
N PHE A 265 -12.26 -11.20 -14.60
CA PHE A 265 -11.90 -11.48 -13.21
C PHE A 265 -10.40 -11.74 -13.01
N PHE A 266 -9.70 -12.20 -14.04
CA PHE A 266 -8.26 -12.47 -13.95
C PHE A 266 -7.40 -11.31 -14.47
N LYS A 267 -8.00 -10.30 -15.13
CA LYS A 267 -7.29 -9.09 -15.59
C LYS A 267 -6.70 -8.24 -14.45
N GLY A 268 -7.05 -8.49 -13.20
CA GLY A 268 -6.37 -7.90 -12.06
C GLY A 268 -4.87 -8.25 -12.00
N PHE A 269 -4.47 -9.41 -12.55
CA PHE A 269 -3.06 -9.83 -12.63
C PHE A 269 -2.23 -8.98 -13.60
N ASP A 270 -2.86 -8.32 -14.59
CA ASP A 270 -2.17 -7.38 -15.48
C ASP A 270 -1.59 -6.18 -14.71
N PHE A 271 -2.11 -5.92 -13.51
CA PHE A 271 -1.71 -4.82 -12.62
C PHE A 271 -0.95 -5.32 -11.37
N LEU A 272 -0.36 -6.51 -11.41
CA LEU A 272 0.32 -7.14 -10.26
C LEU A 272 1.36 -6.21 -9.60
N ILE A 273 2.24 -5.60 -10.39
CA ILE A 273 3.32 -4.74 -9.87
C ILE A 273 2.76 -3.46 -9.23
N PRO A 274 1.89 -2.66 -9.88
CA PRO A 274 1.24 -1.51 -9.25
C PRO A 274 0.48 -1.86 -7.96
N LEU A 275 -0.26 -2.97 -7.96
CA LEU A 275 -1.00 -3.47 -6.79
C LEU A 275 -0.08 -3.78 -5.62
N LEU A 276 1.00 -4.51 -5.90
CA LEU A 276 1.99 -4.87 -4.89
C LEU A 276 2.63 -3.61 -4.28
N LEU A 277 3.00 -2.63 -5.10
CA LEU A 277 3.58 -1.38 -4.62
C LEU A 277 2.62 -0.60 -3.72
N VAL A 278 1.33 -0.51 -4.08
CA VAL A 278 0.31 0.11 -3.22
C VAL A 278 0.18 -0.64 -1.90
N ASN A 279 0.07 -1.95 -1.93
CA ASN A 279 -0.11 -2.73 -0.71
C ASN A 279 1.12 -2.62 0.21
N LEU A 280 2.33 -2.76 -0.34
CA LEU A 280 3.57 -2.62 0.44
C LEU A 280 3.69 -1.22 1.04
N LEU A 281 3.40 -0.18 0.25
CA LEU A 281 3.47 1.19 0.76
C LEU A 281 2.41 1.45 1.83
N VAL A 282 1.15 1.09 1.60
CA VAL A 282 0.06 1.28 2.56
C VAL A 282 0.34 0.51 3.84
N MET A 283 0.78 -0.75 3.74
CA MET A 283 1.19 -1.52 4.91
C MET A 283 2.35 -0.86 5.66
N PHE A 284 3.34 -0.34 4.96
CA PHE A 284 4.46 0.35 5.60
C PHE A 284 4.01 1.66 6.28
N VAL A 285 3.13 2.43 5.65
CA VAL A 285 2.56 3.65 6.25
C VAL A 285 1.78 3.32 7.51
N VAL A 286 0.95 2.28 7.46
CA VAL A 286 0.19 1.80 8.64
C VAL A 286 1.14 1.27 9.71
N PHE A 287 2.16 0.53 9.31
CA PHE A 287 3.19 0.03 10.22
C PHE A 287 3.93 1.17 10.92
N MET A 288 4.37 2.20 10.18
CA MET A 288 4.98 3.40 10.77
C MET A 288 4.00 4.15 11.67
N PHE A 289 2.74 4.26 11.28
CA PHE A 289 1.71 4.84 12.12
C PHE A 289 1.56 4.04 13.44
N CYS A 290 1.57 2.71 13.39
CA CYS A 290 1.61 1.87 14.58
C CYS A 290 2.86 2.14 15.41
N VAL A 291 4.07 2.10 14.84
CA VAL A 291 5.28 2.26 15.66
C VAL A 291 5.39 3.66 16.26
N LEU A 292 4.98 4.71 15.52
CA LEU A 292 5.09 6.09 15.99
C LEU A 292 3.99 6.49 16.98
N PHE A 293 2.77 5.98 16.82
CA PHE A 293 1.63 6.40 17.63
C PHE A 293 1.09 5.30 18.54
N PHE A 294 1.09 4.03 18.11
CA PHE A 294 0.60 2.93 18.95
C PHE A 294 1.57 2.61 20.06
N MET A 295 2.82 2.32 19.69
CA MET A 295 3.78 1.72 20.61
C MET A 295 4.09 2.65 21.79
N PRO A 296 4.29 3.97 21.60
CA PRO A 296 4.46 4.88 22.74
C PRO A 296 3.22 4.98 23.61
N VAL A 297 2.03 5.08 23.02
CA VAL A 297 0.75 5.18 23.76
C VAL A 297 0.48 3.89 24.54
N TYR A 298 0.72 2.74 23.91
CA TYR A 298 0.59 1.43 24.52
C TYR A 298 1.56 1.29 25.68
N PHE A 299 2.84 1.58 25.47
CA PHE A 299 3.87 1.46 26.50
C PHE A 299 3.63 2.39 27.69
N VAL A 300 3.35 3.68 27.43
CA VAL A 300 3.03 4.66 28.49
C VAL A 300 1.73 4.31 29.19
N GLY A 301 0.69 3.92 28.43
CA GLY A 301 -0.61 3.53 28.98
C GLY A 301 -0.51 2.34 29.92
N VAL A 302 0.17 1.27 29.47
CA VAL A 302 0.42 0.07 30.29
C VAL A 302 1.23 0.42 31.54
N PHE A 303 2.32 1.18 31.39
CA PHE A 303 3.18 1.58 32.51
C PHE A 303 2.42 2.40 33.57
N ILE A 304 1.59 3.35 33.15
CA ILE A 304 0.77 4.17 34.05
C ILE A 304 -0.29 3.31 34.76
N LEU A 305 -1.02 2.48 34.01
CA LEU A 305 -2.14 1.70 34.55
C LEU A 305 -1.66 0.63 35.54
N ASP A 306 -0.57 -0.06 35.22
CA ASP A 306 0.01 -1.11 36.06
C ASP A 306 0.76 -0.49 37.25
N GLY A 307 1.57 0.54 37.02
CA GLY A 307 2.45 1.14 38.03
C GLY A 307 1.78 2.11 39.00
N LEU A 308 0.79 2.89 38.57
CA LEU A 308 0.15 3.92 39.43
C LEU A 308 -1.21 3.49 39.98
N ILE A 309 -1.97 2.70 39.21
CA ILE A 309 -3.38 2.38 39.55
C ILE A 309 -3.52 0.89 39.96
N GLY A 310 -2.49 0.07 39.76
CA GLY A 310 -2.50 -1.35 40.12
C GLY A 310 -3.50 -2.19 39.32
N ILE A 311 -3.98 -1.68 38.18
CA ILE A 311 -4.89 -2.40 37.29
C ILE A 311 -4.05 -3.29 36.39
N LYS A 312 -3.98 -4.59 36.73
CA LYS A 312 -3.30 -5.58 35.89
C LYS A 312 -3.92 -5.60 34.49
N GLY A 313 -3.10 -5.26 33.49
CA GLY A 313 -3.52 -4.72 32.20
C GLY A 313 -4.36 -5.59 31.26
N GLY A 314 -4.82 -6.79 31.62
CA GLY A 314 -5.49 -7.71 30.68
C GLY A 314 -6.65 -7.07 29.88
N SER A 315 -7.65 -6.53 30.58
CA SER A 315 -8.83 -5.93 29.95
C SER A 315 -8.54 -4.56 29.32
N VAL A 316 -7.69 -3.75 29.96
CA VAL A 316 -7.40 -2.39 29.48
C VAL A 316 -6.47 -2.41 28.26
N ASN A 317 -5.48 -3.31 28.24
CA ASN A 317 -4.60 -3.51 27.08
C ASN A 317 -5.41 -3.93 25.86
N THR A 318 -6.42 -4.78 26.06
CA THR A 318 -7.34 -5.19 24.99
C THR A 318 -8.09 -3.98 24.41
N ILE A 319 -8.60 -3.09 25.26
CA ILE A 319 -9.31 -1.87 24.80
C ILE A 319 -8.36 -0.95 24.03
N ILE A 320 -7.15 -0.70 24.54
CA ILE A 320 -6.14 0.14 23.88
C ILE A 320 -5.79 -0.42 22.48
N VAL A 321 -5.55 -1.73 22.39
CA VAL A 321 -5.27 -2.42 21.12
C VAL A 321 -6.44 -2.27 20.14
N LEU A 322 -7.69 -2.44 20.60
CA LEU A 322 -8.88 -2.33 19.75
C LEU A 322 -9.08 -0.90 19.22
N VAL A 323 -8.97 0.11 20.09
CA VAL A 323 -9.08 1.52 19.71
C VAL A 323 -8.02 1.87 18.67
N PHE A 324 -6.78 1.43 18.89
CA PHE A 324 -5.71 1.74 17.95
C PHE A 324 -5.83 0.98 16.62
N SER A 325 -6.26 -0.28 16.66
CA SER A 325 -6.55 -1.06 15.45
C SER A 325 -7.64 -0.40 14.61
N PHE A 326 -8.65 0.17 15.27
CA PHE A 326 -9.67 1.00 14.61
C PHE A 326 -9.04 2.24 13.96
N LEU A 327 -8.19 2.99 14.66
CA LEU A 327 -7.47 4.14 14.08
C LEU A 327 -6.61 3.77 12.86
N CYS A 328 -5.90 2.65 12.92
CA CYS A 328 -5.14 2.14 11.78
C CYS A 328 -6.03 1.85 10.58
N SER A 329 -7.20 1.25 10.81
CA SER A 329 -8.16 0.98 9.75
C SER A 329 -8.60 2.27 9.07
N LEU A 330 -8.80 3.37 9.81
CA LEU A 330 -9.14 4.68 9.22
C LEU A 330 -8.02 5.21 8.32
N VAL A 331 -6.75 5.02 8.70
CA VAL A 331 -5.60 5.38 7.84
C VAL A 331 -5.63 4.58 6.54
N ILE A 332 -5.90 3.26 6.61
CA ILE A 332 -6.04 2.41 5.42
C ILE A 332 -7.17 2.91 4.51
N MET A 333 -8.29 3.34 5.09
CA MET A 333 -9.45 3.81 4.32
C MET A 333 -9.15 5.08 3.48
N THR A 334 -8.15 5.88 3.85
CA THR A 334 -7.74 7.02 3.00
C THR A 334 -7.25 6.59 1.61
N TYR A 335 -6.76 5.35 1.50
CA TYR A 335 -6.22 4.77 0.26
C TYR A 335 -7.22 3.88 -0.48
N LEU A 336 -8.48 3.85 -0.03
CA LEU A 336 -9.55 2.99 -0.53
C LEU A 336 -9.80 3.12 -2.05
N PHE A 337 -9.65 4.32 -2.63
CA PHE A 337 -9.87 4.56 -4.07
C PHE A 337 -8.60 4.48 -4.92
N SER A 338 -7.43 4.28 -4.31
CA SER A 338 -6.15 4.31 -5.02
C SER A 338 -6.08 3.25 -6.12
N PHE A 339 -6.56 2.04 -5.85
CA PHE A 339 -6.57 0.98 -6.85
C PHE A 339 -7.54 1.25 -8.01
N PRO A 340 -8.85 1.52 -7.77
CA PRO A 340 -9.76 1.94 -8.83
C PRO A 340 -9.26 3.10 -9.69
N LEU A 341 -8.59 4.10 -9.09
CA LEU A 341 -7.96 5.22 -9.78
C LEU A 341 -6.86 4.76 -10.74
N MET A 342 -5.93 3.92 -10.26
CA MET A 342 -4.87 3.36 -11.11
C MET A 342 -5.44 2.52 -12.24
N LEU A 343 -6.50 1.74 -11.98
CA LEU A 343 -7.09 0.85 -12.98
C LEU A 343 -7.87 1.62 -14.06
N ASN A 344 -8.75 2.52 -13.64
CA ASN A 344 -9.71 3.17 -14.54
C ASN A 344 -9.16 4.47 -15.15
N CYS A 345 -8.35 5.22 -14.40
CA CYS A 345 -7.80 6.50 -14.85
C CYS A 345 -6.33 6.41 -15.28
N ARG A 346 -5.65 5.27 -15.05
CA ARG A 346 -4.20 5.07 -15.30
C ARG A 346 -3.32 6.20 -14.75
N VAL A 347 -3.76 6.84 -13.67
CA VAL A 347 -2.96 7.84 -12.97
C VAL A 347 -1.70 7.21 -12.41
N CYS A 348 -0.62 7.99 -12.37
CA CYS A 348 0.58 7.58 -11.68
C CYS A 348 0.24 7.20 -10.22
N PHE A 349 0.96 6.21 -9.72
CA PHE A 349 0.80 5.64 -8.38
C PHE A 349 0.55 6.69 -7.28
N TRP A 350 1.34 7.75 -7.29
CA TRP A 350 1.32 8.73 -6.21
C TRP A 350 0.16 9.70 -6.31
N ASP A 351 -0.20 10.10 -7.53
CA ASP A 351 -1.41 10.88 -7.79
C ASP A 351 -2.65 10.09 -7.38
N ALA A 352 -2.67 8.76 -7.60
CA ALA A 352 -3.76 7.90 -7.16
C ALA A 352 -3.98 7.96 -5.64
N LEU A 353 -2.89 7.89 -4.86
CA LEU A 353 -2.96 7.92 -3.39
C LEU A 353 -3.39 9.30 -2.88
N VAL A 354 -2.87 10.40 -3.46
CA VAL A 354 -3.25 11.76 -3.08
C VAL A 354 -4.70 12.07 -3.44
N ILE A 355 -5.15 11.68 -4.64
CA ILE A 355 -6.55 11.87 -5.08
C ILE A 355 -7.48 11.02 -4.21
N SER A 356 -7.12 9.77 -3.91
CA SER A 356 -7.89 8.91 -3.00
C SER A 356 -8.09 9.59 -1.63
N GLY A 357 -7.00 10.09 -1.03
CA GLY A 357 -7.07 10.81 0.24
C GLY A 357 -7.96 12.05 0.18
N ARG A 358 -7.86 12.83 -0.91
CA ARG A 358 -8.69 14.02 -1.12
C ARG A 358 -10.18 13.67 -1.22
N VAL A 359 -10.54 12.62 -1.96
CA VAL A 359 -11.91 12.13 -2.09
C VAL A 359 -12.43 11.63 -0.74
N TYR A 360 -11.61 10.85 -0.03
CA TYR A 360 -11.96 10.30 1.27
C TYR A 360 -12.26 11.40 2.29
N PHE A 361 -11.37 12.40 2.45
CA PHE A 361 -11.59 13.48 3.41
C PHE A 361 -12.74 14.41 3.02
N LYS A 362 -13.01 14.59 1.72
CA LYS A 362 -14.17 15.36 1.24
C LYS A 362 -15.50 14.69 1.62
N TYR A 363 -15.55 13.36 1.57
CA TYR A 363 -16.75 12.56 1.83
C TYR A 363 -16.61 11.65 3.06
N TYR A 364 -15.90 12.12 4.08
CA TYR A 364 -15.46 11.33 5.23
C TYR A 364 -16.63 10.62 5.94
N PHE A 365 -17.64 11.36 6.40
CA PHE A 365 -18.77 10.79 7.15
C PHE A 365 -19.61 9.81 6.31
N PRO A 366 -20.04 10.16 5.08
CA PRO A 366 -20.79 9.22 4.24
C PRO A 366 -20.02 7.94 3.90
N LEU A 367 -18.71 8.03 3.63
CA LEU A 367 -17.88 6.87 3.32
C LEU A 367 -17.71 5.94 4.51
N ILE A 368 -17.51 6.47 5.72
CA ILE A 368 -17.47 5.64 6.93
C ILE A 368 -18.80 4.91 7.14
N GLY A 369 -19.93 5.62 7.01
CA GLY A 369 -21.26 5.01 7.13
C GLY A 369 -21.47 3.89 6.10
N PHE A 370 -21.04 4.11 4.86
CA PHE A 370 -21.08 3.10 3.80
C PHE A 370 -20.21 1.87 4.13
N ILE A 371 -18.98 2.07 4.61
CA ILE A 371 -18.09 0.96 4.97
C ILE A 371 -18.65 0.16 6.14
N ILE A 372 -19.18 0.83 7.18
CA ILE A 372 -19.83 0.14 8.31
C ILE A 372 -21.00 -0.70 7.83
N LEU A 373 -21.84 -0.16 6.94
CA LEU A 373 -22.94 -0.92 6.33
C LEU A 373 -22.44 -2.18 5.60
N LEU A 374 -21.39 -2.04 4.78
CA LEU A 374 -20.78 -3.18 4.09
C LEU A 374 -20.20 -4.21 5.08
N VAL A 375 -19.56 -3.78 6.15
CA VAL A 375 -19.04 -4.67 7.20
C VAL A 375 -20.19 -5.45 7.85
N VAL A 376 -21.28 -4.78 8.23
CA VAL A 376 -22.47 -5.44 8.81
C VAL A 376 -23.06 -6.47 7.85
N ILE A 377 -23.19 -6.14 6.56
CA ILE A 377 -23.69 -7.07 5.54
C ILE A 377 -22.80 -8.31 5.42
N ASN A 378 -21.47 -8.14 5.42
CA ASN A 378 -20.55 -9.28 5.36
C ASN A 378 -20.54 -10.09 6.67
N LEU A 379 -20.72 -9.47 7.83
CA LEU A 379 -20.88 -10.20 9.09
C LEU A 379 -22.15 -11.05 9.09
N ILE A 380 -23.25 -10.53 8.55
CA ILE A 380 -24.48 -11.31 8.35
C ILE A 380 -24.20 -12.49 7.41
N GLY A 381 -23.50 -12.25 6.28
CA GLY A 381 -23.08 -13.31 5.37
C GLY A 381 -22.21 -14.39 6.02
N LEU A 382 -21.34 -13.99 6.96
CA LEU A 382 -20.49 -14.89 7.73
C LEU A 382 -21.29 -15.79 8.68
N ILE A 383 -22.33 -15.25 9.35
CA ILE A 383 -23.19 -16.00 10.28
C ILE A 383 -23.85 -17.21 9.61
N PHE A 384 -24.14 -17.13 8.31
CA PHE A 384 -24.62 -18.26 7.51
C PHE A 384 -23.48 -19.21 7.10
N PHE A 385 -22.68 -19.67 8.08
CA PHE A 385 -21.55 -20.60 7.93
C PHE A 385 -20.53 -20.21 6.86
N GLY A 386 -20.34 -18.91 6.62
CA GLY A 386 -19.46 -18.39 5.56
C GLY A 386 -19.99 -18.56 4.13
N VAL A 387 -21.06 -19.34 3.90
CA VAL A 387 -21.67 -19.49 2.56
C VAL A 387 -22.29 -18.18 2.10
N GLY A 388 -22.87 -17.41 3.03
CA GLY A 388 -23.40 -16.08 2.72
C GLY A 388 -22.34 -15.12 2.19
N LEU A 389 -21.06 -15.31 2.54
CA LEU A 389 -19.97 -14.49 2.02
C LEU A 389 -19.74 -14.66 0.52
N LEU A 390 -20.10 -15.80 -0.08
CA LEU A 390 -20.05 -16.00 -1.53
C LEU A 390 -20.91 -14.96 -2.28
N VAL A 391 -21.94 -14.44 -1.61
CA VAL A 391 -22.86 -13.42 -2.13
C VAL A 391 -22.50 -12.03 -1.61
N THR A 392 -22.27 -11.88 -0.31
CA THR A 392 -22.09 -10.53 0.27
C THR A 392 -20.78 -9.88 -0.17
N MET A 393 -19.72 -10.65 -0.37
CA MET A 393 -18.41 -10.16 -0.82
C MET A 393 -18.48 -9.54 -2.24
N PRO A 394 -18.97 -10.22 -3.29
CA PRO A 394 -19.06 -9.61 -4.61
C PRO A 394 -20.05 -8.44 -4.65
N VAL A 395 -21.17 -8.50 -3.91
CA VAL A 395 -22.10 -7.35 -3.80
C VAL A 395 -21.40 -6.15 -3.18
N THR A 396 -20.57 -6.36 -2.16
CA THR A 396 -19.78 -5.32 -1.49
C THR A 396 -18.80 -4.67 -2.46
N LEU A 397 -18.03 -5.47 -3.19
CA LEU A 397 -17.04 -4.97 -4.15
C LEU A 397 -17.69 -4.23 -5.31
N ASN A 398 -18.83 -4.71 -5.81
CA ASN A 398 -19.60 -4.04 -6.85
C ASN A 398 -20.21 -2.71 -6.35
N ALA A 399 -20.79 -2.69 -5.15
CA ALA A 399 -21.32 -1.47 -4.54
C ALA A 399 -20.21 -0.43 -4.34
N PHE A 400 -19.03 -0.88 -3.93
CA PHE A 400 -17.87 -0.02 -3.79
C PHE A 400 -17.35 0.50 -5.15
N ALA A 401 -17.38 -0.30 -6.22
CA ALA A 401 -17.11 0.16 -7.58
C ALA A 401 -18.13 1.22 -8.07
N VAL A 402 -19.40 1.11 -7.66
CA VAL A 402 -20.42 2.13 -7.95
C VAL A 402 -20.11 3.43 -7.21
N VAL A 403 -19.74 3.37 -5.92
CA VAL A 403 -19.32 4.56 -5.15
C VAL A 403 -18.16 5.26 -5.84
N TYR A 404 -17.14 4.51 -6.28
CA TYR A 404 -16.02 5.07 -7.02
C TYR A 404 -16.48 5.89 -8.24
N GLN A 405 -17.35 5.33 -9.08
CA GLN A 405 -17.84 6.04 -10.26
C GLN A 405 -18.75 7.23 -9.94
N SER A 406 -19.51 7.15 -8.85
CA SER A 406 -20.35 8.27 -8.40
C SER A 406 -19.54 9.47 -7.91
N LEU A 407 -18.36 9.23 -7.33
CA LEU A 407 -17.54 10.29 -6.73
C LEU A 407 -16.45 10.83 -7.65
N ILE A 408 -15.99 10.02 -8.61
CA ILE A 408 -14.87 10.36 -9.49
C ILE A 408 -15.37 10.35 -10.94
N ALA A 409 -15.51 11.55 -11.50
CA ALA A 409 -15.84 11.74 -12.90
C ALA A 409 -14.56 11.86 -13.74
N VAL A 410 -14.51 11.14 -14.86
CA VAL A 410 -13.45 11.24 -15.85
C VAL A 410 -14.02 11.96 -17.06
N ASN A 411 -13.49 13.15 -17.38
CA ASN A 411 -13.86 13.84 -18.61
C ASN A 411 -13.28 13.07 -19.81
N LYS A 412 -14.13 12.64 -20.74
CA LYS A 412 -13.63 12.28 -22.08
C LYS A 412 -13.18 13.58 -22.74
N VAL A 413 -11.93 13.64 -23.22
CA VAL A 413 -11.49 14.71 -24.10
C VAL A 413 -12.49 14.76 -25.27
N PRO A 414 -13.11 15.92 -25.58
CA PRO A 414 -14.00 16.01 -26.73
C PRO A 414 -13.20 15.60 -27.97
N GLU A 415 -13.70 14.61 -28.72
CA GLU A 415 -13.20 14.35 -30.06
C GLU A 415 -13.33 15.67 -30.82
N GLU A 416 -12.20 16.24 -31.28
CA GLU A 416 -12.23 17.36 -32.19
C GLU A 416 -13.09 16.94 -33.38
N SER A 417 -14.32 17.46 -33.43
CA SER A 417 -15.14 17.46 -34.62
C SER A 417 -14.30 18.16 -35.68
N GLY A 418 -13.73 17.38 -36.59
CA GLY A 418 -13.10 17.88 -37.80
C GLY A 418 -14.14 18.53 -38.69
N GLU A 419 -14.61 19.72 -38.31
CA GLU A 419 -15.11 20.71 -39.24
C GLU A 419 -13.89 21.29 -39.95
N PHE A 420 -13.41 20.56 -40.97
CA PHE A 420 -12.68 21.19 -42.05
C PHE A 420 -13.68 22.12 -42.75
N GLY A 421 -13.65 23.40 -42.38
CA GLY A 421 -14.27 24.46 -43.16
C GLY A 421 -13.70 24.43 -44.57
N ALA A 422 -14.47 23.91 -45.51
CA ALA A 422 -14.24 24.09 -46.93
C ALA A 422 -14.56 25.54 -47.27
N ASN A 423 -13.54 26.40 -47.22
CA ASN A 423 -13.51 27.65 -47.96
C ASN A 423 -12.76 27.40 -49.27
N LEU A 424 -13.45 27.73 -50.37
CA LEU A 424 -13.11 27.72 -51.80
C LEU A 424 -13.64 26.53 -52.60
#